data_AF-A0A936VK21-F1
#
_entry.id   AF-A0A936VK21-F1
#
_cell.length_a   1.000
_cell.length_b   1.000
_cell.length_c   1.000
_cell.angle_alpha   90.00
_cell.angle_beta   90.00
_cell.angle_gamma   90.00
#
_symmetry.space_group_name_H-M   'P 1'
#
loop_
_entity.id
_entity.type
_entity.pdbx_description
1 polymer ?
#
loop_
_entity_poly.entity_id
_entity_poly.type
_entity_poly.pdbx_seq_one_letter_code
_entity_poly.pdbx_strand_id
1 'polypeptide(L)'
;MVVTTDSEEVEKAQRSMGEFLLANHPLDCPVCDRGGECELQEVIFDWGDVEERFTERKSPQPEKYLSPIIANDPQRCILCKRCTRVCDEWMGEDAIEAGNRGANTVIGTYGGWLNCSQCGNCIEVCPTGTLLDGVYRHETRTWELDQITSTDVRSDQDTDDPLYQGRQTDPCDLGRSGQVRCRKV
;
A
#
# COMPACT_ATOMS: atom_id res chain seq x y z
N MET A 1 -17.12 29.83 3.14
CA MET A 1 -16.57 29.21 1.92
C MET A 1 -17.61 28.21 1.44
N VAL A 2 -18.07 28.32 0.20
CA VAL A 2 -18.93 27.30 -0.43
C VAL A 2 -18.03 26.46 -1.32
N VAL A 3 -17.99 25.15 -1.10
CA VAL A 3 -17.17 24.22 -1.87
C VAL A 3 -18.09 23.41 -2.76
N THR A 4 -17.84 23.47 -4.06
CA THR A 4 -18.55 22.67 -5.07
C THR A 4 -17.57 21.66 -5.64
N THR A 5 -17.84 20.37 -5.46
CA THR A 5 -16.97 19.27 -5.91
C THR A 5 -17.31 18.78 -7.30
N ASP A 6 -18.54 18.99 -7.76
CA ASP A 6 -19.10 18.34 -8.95
C ASP A 6 -19.23 19.31 -10.13
N SER A 7 -18.30 20.26 -10.24
CA SER A 7 -18.27 21.20 -11.38
C SER A 7 -17.49 20.60 -12.54
N GLU A 8 -17.84 20.99 -13.78
CA GLU A 8 -17.14 20.55 -15.00
C GLU A 8 -15.64 20.87 -14.96
N GLU A 9 -15.27 21.98 -14.32
CA GLU A 9 -13.86 22.35 -14.11
C GLU A 9 -13.12 21.34 -13.22
N VAL A 10 -13.75 20.87 -12.14
CA VAL A 10 -13.15 19.89 -11.22
C VAL A 10 -13.02 18.53 -11.90
N GLU A 11 -14.05 18.07 -12.60
CA GLU A 11 -14.00 16.81 -13.35
C GLU A 11 -12.87 16.82 -14.40
N LYS A 12 -12.75 17.92 -15.14
CA LYS A 12 -11.69 18.09 -16.14
C LYS A 12 -10.30 18.08 -15.50
N ALA A 13 -10.15 18.72 -14.35
CA ALA A 13 -8.90 18.74 -13.61
C ALA A 13 -8.53 17.32 -13.13
N GLN A 14 -9.47 16.59 -12.52
CA GLN A 14 -9.29 15.21 -12.06
C GLN A 14 -8.84 14.28 -13.19
N ARG A 15 -9.53 14.30 -14.34
CA ARG A 15 -9.15 13.51 -15.52
C ARG A 15 -7.75 13.87 -16.02
N SER A 16 -7.43 15.17 -16.07
CA SER A 16 -6.10 15.63 -16.49
C SER A 16 -5.00 15.12 -15.55
N MET A 17 -5.23 15.11 -14.22
CA MET A 17 -4.30 14.51 -13.27
C MET A 17 -4.16 13.00 -13.48
N GLY A 18 -5.26 12.29 -13.70
CA GLY A 18 -5.25 10.86 -13.98
C GLY A 18 -4.35 10.52 -15.18
N GLU A 19 -4.45 11.30 -16.26
CA GLU A 19 -3.56 11.14 -17.42
C GLU A 19 -2.08 11.36 -17.08
N PHE A 20 -1.75 12.38 -16.29
CA PHE A 20 -0.35 12.64 -15.90
C PHE A 20 0.24 11.52 -15.03
N LEU A 21 -0.59 10.90 -14.18
CA LEU A 21 -0.19 9.74 -13.39
C LEU A 21 0.08 8.54 -14.30
N LEU A 22 -0.75 8.31 -15.32
CA LEU A 22 -0.63 7.20 -16.25
C LEU A 22 0.46 7.41 -17.32
N ALA A 23 0.88 8.66 -17.58
CA ALA A 23 1.86 9.00 -18.61
C ALA A 23 3.17 8.19 -18.50
N ASN A 24 3.66 7.97 -17.27
CA ASN A 24 4.85 7.15 -17.03
C ASN A 24 4.57 5.82 -16.30
N HIS A 25 3.31 5.54 -15.92
CA HIS A 25 2.95 4.31 -15.22
C HIS A 25 2.83 3.12 -16.22
N PRO A 26 3.44 1.95 -15.93
CA PRO A 26 3.40 0.81 -16.83
C PRO A 26 2.00 0.17 -16.89
N LEU A 27 1.66 -0.46 -18.02
CA LEU A 27 0.41 -1.19 -18.22
C LEU A 27 0.50 -2.63 -17.66
N ASP A 28 0.89 -2.75 -16.40
CA ASP A 28 1.23 -4.02 -15.74
C ASP A 28 0.12 -4.54 -14.82
N CYS A 29 -1.10 -3.98 -14.87
CA CYS A 29 -2.20 -4.36 -13.98
C CYS A 29 -2.45 -5.88 -13.89
N PRO A 30 -2.36 -6.69 -14.97
CA PRO A 30 -2.56 -8.14 -14.88
C PRO A 30 -1.46 -8.89 -14.10
N VAL A 31 -0.24 -8.35 -14.07
CA VAL A 31 0.91 -8.96 -13.38
C VAL A 31 1.19 -8.33 -12.02
N CYS A 32 0.70 -7.11 -11.79
CA CYS A 32 0.81 -6.39 -10.53
C CYS A 32 0.04 -7.12 -9.43
N ASP A 33 0.67 -7.34 -8.27
CA ASP A 33 0.08 -8.08 -7.15
C ASP A 33 -1.16 -7.37 -6.58
N ARG A 34 -1.05 -6.04 -6.38
CA ARG A 34 -2.16 -5.14 -5.98
C ARG A 34 -3.23 -4.92 -7.04
N GLY A 35 -3.19 -5.63 -8.17
CA GLY A 35 -4.28 -5.57 -9.15
C GLY A 35 -5.59 -5.97 -8.48
N GLY A 36 -6.61 -5.12 -8.55
CA GLY A 36 -7.91 -5.31 -7.89
C GLY A 36 -8.10 -4.58 -6.54
N GLU A 37 -7.03 -4.16 -5.88
CA GLU A 37 -7.05 -3.36 -4.63
C GLU A 37 -6.28 -2.04 -4.75
N CYS A 38 -5.81 -1.72 -5.96
CA CYS A 38 -4.99 -0.55 -6.24
C CYS A 38 -5.84 0.72 -6.23
N GLU A 39 -5.59 1.64 -5.30
CA GLU A 39 -6.28 2.94 -5.21
C GLU A 39 -6.18 3.73 -6.53
N LEU A 40 -5.02 3.68 -7.21
CA LEU A 40 -4.87 4.34 -8.52
C LEU A 40 -5.83 3.75 -9.57
N GLN A 41 -6.03 2.44 -9.56
CA GLN A 41 -6.92 1.77 -10.50
C GLN A 41 -8.37 2.18 -10.26
N GLU A 42 -8.79 2.20 -8.99
CA GLU A 42 -10.14 2.61 -8.58
C GLU A 42 -10.42 4.07 -8.94
N VAL A 43 -9.49 4.97 -8.60
CA VAL A 43 -9.62 6.40 -8.88
C VAL A 43 -9.74 6.70 -10.39
N ILE A 44 -8.95 6.02 -11.22
CA ILE A 44 -9.03 6.17 -12.68
C ILE A 44 -10.36 5.60 -13.20
N PHE A 45 -10.82 4.49 -12.66
CA PHE A 45 -12.10 3.90 -13.03
C PHE A 45 -13.28 4.83 -12.70
N ASP A 46 -13.24 5.46 -11.52
CA ASP A 46 -14.29 6.39 -11.07
C ASP A 46 -14.35 7.68 -11.90
N TRP A 47 -13.20 8.21 -12.33
CA TRP A 47 -13.14 9.44 -13.13
C TRP A 47 -13.51 9.25 -14.62
N GLY A 48 -13.72 7.99 -15.05
CA GLY A 48 -14.11 7.61 -16.39
C GLY A 48 -12.92 7.29 -17.31
N ASP A 49 -13.21 6.90 -18.56
CA ASP A 49 -12.21 6.40 -19.51
C ASP A 49 -11.15 7.47 -19.83
N VAL A 50 -9.98 7.33 -19.21
CA VAL A 50 -8.84 8.21 -19.40
C VAL A 50 -8.13 7.77 -20.67
N GLU A 51 -8.34 8.48 -21.77
CA GLU A 51 -7.65 8.20 -23.03
C GLU A 51 -6.14 8.45 -22.88
N GLU A 52 -5.32 7.44 -23.20
CA GLU A 52 -3.86 7.57 -23.18
C GLU A 52 -3.41 8.45 -24.36
N ARG A 53 -3.14 9.73 -24.08
CA ARG A 53 -2.58 10.68 -25.08
C ARG A 53 -1.07 10.55 -25.25
N PHE A 54 -0.38 9.99 -24.26
CA PHE A 54 1.08 9.84 -24.24
C PHE A 54 1.47 8.53 -24.90
N THR A 55 2.18 8.60 -26.03
CA THR A 55 2.65 7.42 -26.78
C THR A 55 4.16 7.22 -26.67
N GLU A 56 4.81 8.09 -25.90
CA GLU A 56 6.24 8.07 -25.65
C GLU A 56 6.65 6.83 -24.84
N ARG A 57 7.93 6.47 -24.98
CA ARG A 57 8.49 5.36 -24.24
C ARG A 57 8.55 5.69 -22.74
N LYS A 58 7.79 4.94 -21.95
CA LYS A 58 7.83 4.96 -20.48
C LYS A 58 9.23 4.58 -19.97
N SER A 59 9.66 5.21 -18.88
CA SER A 59 10.99 4.99 -18.29
C SER A 59 11.04 3.67 -17.53
N PRO A 60 11.77 2.65 -18.00
CA PRO A 60 11.88 1.40 -17.26
C PRO A 60 12.89 1.55 -16.12
N GLN A 61 12.56 1.00 -14.97
CA GLN A 61 13.43 0.95 -13.80
C GLN A 61 13.50 -0.49 -13.30
N PRO A 62 14.67 -0.99 -12.90
CA PRO A 62 14.77 -2.36 -12.43
C PRO A 62 14.08 -2.51 -11.06
N GLU A 63 13.35 -3.61 -10.91
CA GLU A 63 12.84 -4.07 -9.63
C GLU A 63 14.00 -4.40 -8.67
N LYS A 64 13.82 -4.11 -7.39
CA LYS A 64 14.82 -4.36 -6.34
C LYS A 64 14.15 -4.83 -5.06
N TYR A 65 14.81 -5.72 -4.34
CA TYR A 65 14.46 -6.02 -2.96
C TYR A 65 15.16 -5.02 -2.05
N LEU A 66 14.38 -4.30 -1.25
CA LEU A 66 14.93 -3.40 -0.22
C LEU A 66 15.23 -4.19 1.05
N SER A 67 14.43 -5.23 1.32
CA SER A 67 14.62 -6.17 2.42
C SER A 67 14.11 -7.56 2.01
N PRO A 68 14.44 -8.65 2.73
CA PRO A 68 13.89 -9.98 2.42
C PRO A 68 12.36 -10.03 2.43
N ILE A 69 11.72 -9.06 3.11
CA ILE A 69 10.27 -8.93 3.26
C ILE A 69 9.71 -7.83 2.35
N ILE A 70 10.51 -6.88 1.87
CA ILE A 70 10.01 -5.71 1.12
C ILE A 70 10.57 -5.75 -0.30
N ALA A 71 9.70 -6.07 -1.25
CA ALA A 71 9.94 -5.94 -2.68
C ALA A 71 9.58 -4.51 -3.14
N ASN A 72 10.38 -3.95 -4.05
CA ASN A 72 10.18 -2.61 -4.59
C ASN A 72 10.23 -2.62 -6.13
N ASP A 73 9.10 -2.29 -6.74
CA ASP A 73 8.97 -1.98 -8.16
C ASP A 73 8.82 -0.45 -8.35
N PRO A 74 9.93 0.26 -8.57
CA PRO A 74 9.91 1.71 -8.71
C PRO A 74 9.18 2.21 -9.97
N GLN A 75 8.91 1.36 -10.96
CA GLN A 75 8.24 1.75 -12.21
C GLN A 75 6.78 2.12 -11.98
N ARG A 76 6.16 1.47 -10.99
CA ARG A 76 4.74 1.64 -10.65
C ARG A 76 4.49 2.83 -9.71
N CYS A 77 5.54 3.57 -9.34
CA CYS A 77 5.45 4.61 -8.32
C CYS A 77 4.94 5.92 -8.92
N ILE A 78 3.87 6.47 -8.33
CA ILE A 78 3.34 7.80 -8.69
C ILE A 78 3.96 8.95 -7.89
N LEU A 79 5.02 8.69 -7.12
CA LEU A 79 5.74 9.68 -6.32
C LEU A 79 4.85 10.47 -5.32
N CYS A 80 3.82 9.83 -4.76
CA CYS A 80 2.92 10.43 -3.77
C CYS A 80 3.59 10.73 -2.41
N LYS A 81 4.76 10.12 -2.14
CA LYS A 81 5.54 10.24 -0.91
C LYS A 81 4.81 9.83 0.38
N ARG A 82 3.70 9.08 0.29
CA ARG A 82 3.00 8.57 1.49
C ARG A 82 3.90 7.63 2.30
N CYS A 83 4.62 6.73 1.64
CA CYS A 83 5.53 5.78 2.29
C CYS A 83 6.70 6.46 3.01
N THR A 84 7.35 7.46 2.40
CA THR A 84 8.46 8.19 3.02
C THR A 84 7.98 8.97 4.24
N ARG A 85 6.79 9.57 4.17
CA ARG A 85 6.18 10.30 5.29
C ARG A 85 5.79 9.39 6.44
N VAL A 86 5.22 8.21 6.18
CA VAL A 86 4.92 7.25 7.26
C VAL A 86 6.20 6.73 7.91
N CYS A 87 7.25 6.49 7.11
CA CYS A 87 8.55 6.07 7.64
C CYS A 87 9.12 7.13 8.61
N ASP A 88 9.19 8.39 8.17
CA ASP A 88 9.77 9.50 8.93
C ASP A 88 8.87 9.99 10.09
N GLU A 89 7.61 10.33 9.80
CA GLU A 89 6.71 10.97 10.77
C GLU A 89 6.11 9.98 11.77
N TRP A 90 5.72 8.77 11.33
CA TRP A 90 4.99 7.82 12.19
C TRP A 90 5.92 6.84 12.89
N MET A 91 6.87 6.25 12.16
CA MET A 91 7.83 5.30 12.73
C MET A 91 9.08 5.98 13.29
N GLY A 92 9.39 7.21 12.87
CA GLY A 92 10.63 7.88 13.26
C GLY A 92 11.87 7.25 12.61
N GLU A 93 11.71 6.54 11.50
CA GLU A 93 12.76 5.83 10.78
C GLU A 93 13.00 6.48 9.42
N ASP A 94 14.19 7.02 9.17
CA ASP A 94 14.55 7.62 7.88
C ASP A 94 15.20 6.58 6.96
N ALA A 95 14.43 5.55 6.59
CA ALA A 95 14.97 4.38 5.86
C ALA A 95 14.60 4.35 4.37
N ILE A 96 13.51 5.03 3.98
CA ILE A 96 13.03 5.11 2.60
C ILE A 96 12.99 6.58 2.20
N GLU A 97 13.71 6.92 1.15
CA GLU A 97 13.85 8.28 0.67
C GLU A 97 13.54 8.38 -0.82
N ALA A 98 13.19 9.60 -1.27
CA ALA A 98 13.07 9.92 -2.69
C ALA A 98 14.40 10.52 -3.17
N GLY A 99 15.17 9.77 -3.96
CA GLY A 99 16.37 10.29 -4.58
C GLY A 99 16.20 10.53 -6.07
N ASN A 100 17.27 11.05 -6.70
CA ASN A 100 17.24 11.71 -8.00
C ASN A 100 16.28 12.93 -8.02
N ARG A 101 16.02 13.48 -9.21
CA ARG A 101 15.19 14.68 -9.42
C ARG A 101 14.36 14.57 -10.70
N GLY A 102 13.22 15.26 -10.72
CA GLY A 102 12.33 15.32 -11.88
C GLY A 102 11.67 13.97 -12.17
N ALA A 103 11.50 13.64 -13.46
CA ALA A 103 10.92 12.36 -13.89
C ALA A 103 11.76 11.14 -13.53
N ASN A 104 13.05 11.33 -13.18
CA ASN A 104 13.95 10.24 -12.79
C ASN A 104 13.95 9.97 -11.28
N THR A 105 13.04 10.61 -10.52
CA THR A 105 12.93 10.42 -9.07
C THR A 105 12.54 8.98 -8.78
N VAL A 106 13.23 8.34 -7.83
CA VAL A 106 12.97 6.96 -7.42
C VAL A 106 12.83 6.91 -5.92
N ILE A 107 11.85 6.18 -5.43
CA ILE A 107 11.71 5.88 -4.00
C ILE A 107 12.45 4.59 -3.69
N GLY A 108 13.31 4.62 -2.69
CA GLY A 108 14.07 3.46 -2.24
C GLY A 108 15.09 3.83 -1.18
N THR A 109 16.08 2.95 -0.99
CA THR A 109 17.22 3.21 -0.10
C THR A 109 18.48 3.49 -0.91
N TYR A 110 19.29 4.44 -0.44
CA TYR A 110 20.54 4.87 -1.07
C TYR A 110 21.74 4.43 -0.22
N GLY A 111 21.85 3.13 0.04
CA GLY A 111 22.92 2.60 0.88
C GLY A 111 23.03 1.08 0.97
N GLY A 112 22.18 0.33 0.25
CA GLY A 112 22.16 -1.13 0.30
C GLY A 112 20.80 -1.65 0.75
N TRP A 113 20.77 -2.41 1.84
CA TRP A 113 19.54 -2.94 2.44
C TRP A 113 18.85 -1.88 3.31
N LEU A 114 17.54 -2.01 3.46
CA LEU A 114 16.72 -1.14 4.28
C LEU A 114 17.09 -1.32 5.77
N ASN A 115 17.51 -0.24 6.43
CA ASN A 115 17.95 -0.26 7.84
C ASN A 115 16.83 0.28 8.74
N CYS A 116 15.81 -0.54 8.99
CA CYS A 116 14.62 -0.16 9.74
C CYS A 116 14.03 -1.38 10.48
N SER A 117 13.04 -1.18 11.35
CA SER A 117 12.35 -2.27 12.08
C SER A 117 11.61 -3.27 11.18
N GLN A 118 11.52 -3.01 9.88
CA GLN A 118 10.77 -3.79 8.90
C GLN A 118 9.29 -3.98 9.26
N CYS A 119 8.68 -2.93 9.83
CA CYS A 119 7.29 -2.93 10.30
C CYS A 119 6.21 -3.13 9.21
N GLY A 120 6.55 -3.08 7.92
CA GLY A 120 5.59 -3.30 6.81
C GLY A 120 4.61 -2.15 6.54
N ASN A 121 4.54 -1.12 7.39
CA ASN A 121 3.60 0.01 7.24
C ASN A 121 3.75 0.77 5.90
N CYS A 122 4.95 0.73 5.29
CA CYS A 122 5.20 1.35 4.00
C CYS A 122 4.53 0.61 2.83
N ILE A 123 4.28 -0.71 2.97
CA ILE A 123 3.55 -1.52 2.00
C ILE A 123 2.07 -1.13 2.05
N GLU A 124 1.48 -1.16 3.25
CA GLU A 124 0.07 -0.85 3.46
C GLU A 124 -0.35 0.52 2.92
N VAL A 125 0.42 1.57 3.22
CA VAL A 125 0.09 2.95 2.79
C VAL A 125 0.33 3.19 1.29
N CYS A 126 0.93 2.25 0.56
CA CYS A 126 1.27 2.44 -0.85
C CYS A 126 -0.01 2.40 -1.72
N PRO A 127 -0.39 3.50 -2.40
CA PRO A 127 -1.62 3.50 -3.21
C PRO A 127 -1.49 2.68 -4.50
N THR A 128 -0.27 2.26 -4.85
CA THR A 128 0.05 1.48 -6.05
C THR A 128 0.86 0.24 -5.68
N GLY A 129 1.05 -0.69 -6.61
CA GLY A 129 1.87 -1.88 -6.40
C GLY A 129 3.39 -1.64 -6.49
N THR A 130 3.90 -0.55 -5.89
CA THR A 130 5.34 -0.25 -5.85
C THR A 130 6.03 -0.96 -4.69
N LEU A 131 5.53 -0.80 -3.47
CA LEU A 131 6.04 -1.50 -2.30
C LEU A 131 5.13 -2.69 -2.03
N LEU A 132 5.70 -3.88 -2.04
CA LEU A 132 4.97 -5.15 -1.88
C LEU A 132 5.65 -6.01 -0.82
N ASP A 133 4.87 -6.89 -0.20
CA ASP A 133 5.43 -7.94 0.63
C ASP A 133 6.11 -8.98 -0.27
N GLY A 134 7.43 -9.13 -0.12
CA GLY A 134 8.24 -10.07 -0.88
C GLY A 134 7.93 -11.54 -0.59
N VAL A 135 7.30 -11.84 0.55
CA VAL A 135 6.90 -13.20 0.95
C VAL A 135 5.55 -13.59 0.37
N TYR A 136 4.59 -12.66 0.37
CA TYR A 136 3.22 -12.91 -0.11
C TYR A 136 3.04 -12.69 -1.62
N ARG A 137 3.98 -11.99 -2.27
CA ARG A 137 3.90 -11.62 -3.67
C ARG A 137 3.59 -12.82 -4.59
N HIS A 138 2.56 -12.67 -5.41
CA HIS A 138 2.10 -13.65 -6.41
C HIS A 138 1.54 -14.96 -5.87
N GLU A 139 1.24 -15.06 -4.57
CA GLU A 139 0.62 -16.25 -3.98
C GLU A 139 -0.88 -16.33 -4.30
N THR A 140 -1.64 -15.26 -4.08
CA THR A 140 -3.09 -15.20 -4.37
C THR A 140 -3.56 -13.77 -4.59
N ARG A 141 -4.77 -13.62 -5.13
CA ARG A 141 -5.38 -12.32 -5.45
C ARG A 141 -6.36 -11.89 -4.36
N THR A 142 -6.52 -10.59 -4.17
CA THR A 142 -7.38 -10.03 -3.12
C THR A 142 -8.83 -10.53 -3.20
N TRP A 143 -9.37 -10.72 -4.42
CA TRP A 143 -10.72 -11.24 -4.62
C TRP A 143 -10.88 -12.75 -4.40
N GLU A 144 -9.78 -13.50 -4.26
CA GLU A 144 -9.78 -14.93 -3.93
C GLU A 144 -9.77 -15.18 -2.41
N LEU A 145 -9.48 -14.15 -1.61
CA LEU A 145 -9.38 -14.23 -0.16
C LEU A 145 -10.74 -14.03 0.53
N ASP A 146 -11.03 -14.90 1.49
CA ASP A 146 -12.14 -14.71 2.43
C ASP A 146 -11.71 -13.81 3.59
N GLN A 147 -12.42 -12.70 3.79
CA GLN A 147 -12.15 -11.77 4.90
C GLN A 147 -12.84 -12.25 6.18
N ILE A 148 -12.04 -12.65 7.18
CA ILE A 148 -12.51 -13.05 8.52
C ILE A 148 -11.89 -12.12 9.55
N THR A 149 -12.72 -11.38 10.28
CA THR A 149 -12.26 -10.55 11.40
C THR A 149 -11.79 -11.43 12.56
N SER A 150 -10.51 -11.35 12.89
CA SER A 150 -9.90 -12.04 14.02
C SER A 150 -8.97 -11.08 14.78
N THR A 151 -8.61 -11.45 16.01
CA THR A 151 -7.68 -10.68 16.86
C THR A 151 -6.36 -11.43 16.93
N ASP A 152 -5.26 -10.72 16.71
CA ASP A 152 -3.94 -11.28 16.92
C ASP A 152 -3.71 -11.53 18.42
N VAL A 153 -3.27 -12.74 18.77
CA VAL A 153 -2.91 -13.13 20.15
C VAL A 153 -1.45 -12.80 20.47
N ARG A 154 -0.68 -12.36 19.48
CA ARG A 154 0.75 -12.04 19.59
C ARG A 154 1.00 -10.59 20.02
N SER A 155 0.05 -9.68 19.83
CA SER A 155 0.19 -8.26 20.21
C SER A 155 0.29 -8.02 21.72
N ASP A 156 0.00 -9.04 22.53
CA ASP A 156 -0.01 -8.94 23.99
C ASP A 156 1.40 -9.05 24.63
N GLN A 157 2.47 -9.24 23.86
CA GLN A 157 3.83 -9.37 24.42
C GLN A 157 4.62 -8.05 24.57
N ASP A 158 4.12 -6.91 24.07
CA ASP A 158 4.85 -5.62 24.14
C ASP A 158 4.02 -4.44 24.69
N THR A 159 2.90 -4.68 25.38
CA THR A 159 2.11 -3.59 26.02
C THR A 159 1.90 -3.68 27.54
N ASP A 160 2.47 -4.66 28.24
CA ASP A 160 2.43 -4.71 29.71
C ASP A 160 3.61 -3.98 30.37
N ASP A 161 3.57 -2.65 30.21
CA ASP A 161 3.79 -1.72 31.32
C ASP A 161 2.89 -2.17 32.51
N PRO A 162 3.41 -2.28 33.75
CA PRO A 162 2.70 -2.85 34.91
C PRO A 162 1.39 -2.16 35.35
N LEU A 163 0.86 -1.20 34.59
CA LEU A 163 -0.43 -0.55 34.82
C LEU A 163 -1.66 -1.29 34.23
N TYR A 164 -1.46 -2.34 33.42
CA TYR A 164 -2.56 -3.13 32.83
C TYR A 164 -2.89 -4.43 33.58
N GLN A 165 -2.61 -4.48 34.89
CA GLN A 165 -3.12 -5.56 35.75
C GLN A 165 -4.63 -5.37 36.01
N GLY A 166 -5.44 -6.07 35.22
CA GLY A 166 -6.78 -6.48 35.63
C GLY A 166 -7.92 -5.87 34.82
N ARG A 167 -8.27 -6.52 33.71
CA ARG A 167 -9.68 -6.74 33.39
C ARG A 167 -9.87 -7.90 32.42
N GLN A 168 -10.55 -8.93 32.94
CA GLN A 168 -11.16 -10.04 32.23
C GLN A 168 -11.83 -9.62 30.92
N THR A 169 -11.62 -10.40 29.86
CA THR A 169 -12.71 -11.03 29.10
C THR A 169 -12.17 -12.16 28.21
N ASP A 170 -12.34 -13.41 28.65
CA ASP A 170 -12.67 -14.51 27.74
C ASP A 170 -14.19 -14.46 27.49
N PRO A 171 -14.69 -14.78 26.28
CA PRO A 171 -15.11 -16.17 26.09
C PRO A 171 -15.03 -16.63 24.62
N CYS A 172 -13.90 -17.21 24.22
CA CYS A 172 -13.83 -18.15 23.11
C CYS A 172 -13.28 -19.47 23.64
N ASP A 173 -14.15 -20.25 24.28
CA ASP A 173 -13.80 -21.56 24.83
C ASP A 173 -13.55 -22.53 23.66
N LEU A 174 -12.27 -22.85 23.41
CA LEU A 174 -11.81 -23.77 22.37
C LEU A 174 -12.24 -25.21 22.71
N GLY A 175 -13.49 -25.53 22.43
CA GLY A 175 -13.98 -26.90 22.41
C GLY A 175 -13.36 -27.69 21.26
N ARG A 176 -12.85 -28.89 21.57
CA ARG A 176 -12.13 -29.86 20.72
C ARG A 176 -12.82 -30.36 19.43
N SER A 177 -13.77 -29.63 18.86
CA SER A 177 -14.54 -30.04 17.68
C SER A 177 -14.63 -28.94 16.62
N GLY A 178 -13.51 -28.31 16.26
CA GLY A 178 -13.25 -27.72 14.93
C GLY A 178 -14.29 -26.82 14.27
N GLN A 179 -15.23 -26.21 15.00
CA GLN A 179 -16.18 -25.24 14.49
C GLN A 179 -16.43 -24.16 15.55
N VAL A 180 -15.87 -22.98 15.31
CA VAL A 180 -16.13 -21.79 16.13
C VAL A 180 -17.51 -21.26 15.74
N ARG A 181 -18.52 -21.49 16.59
CA ARG A 181 -19.80 -20.79 16.50
C ARG A 181 -19.76 -19.56 17.38
N CYS A 182 -19.41 -18.41 16.79
CA CYS A 182 -19.62 -17.12 17.42
C CYS A 182 -21.14 -16.85 17.49
N ARG A 183 -21.71 -16.79 18.69
CA ARG A 183 -23.06 -16.26 18.89
C ARG A 183 -23.03 -14.77 18.57
N LYS A 184 -23.87 -14.34 17.63
CA LYS A 184 -24.18 -12.92 17.43
C LYS A 184 -24.73 -12.34 18.74
N VAL A 185 -24.09 -11.28 19.23
CA VAL A 185 -24.65 -10.37 20.24
C VAL A 185 -25.55 -9.39 19.52
#